data_AF-A0A838VUH1-F1
#
_entry.id   AF-A0A838VUH1-F1
#
_cell.length_a   1.000
_cell.length_b   1.000
_cell.length_c   1.000
_cell.angle_alpha   90.00
_cell.angle_beta   90.00
_cell.angle_gamma   90.00
#
_symmetry.space_group_name_H-M   'P 1'
#
loop_
_entity.id
_entity.type
_entity.pdbx_description
1 polymer ?
#
loop_
_entity_poly.entity_id
_entity_poly.type
_entity_poly.pdbx_seq_one_letter_code
_entity_poly.pdbx_strand_id
1 'polypeptide(L)'
;ESGEFKSLADFCDRVDLRAVNRRSLESLIHCGAFDKIASNRNQLIHDLAFVYDWAQSRARDRSSGQGNLLDLLGISSNGSKANKNGYDAPKAPPVADLPPQEKLKFEKELLGFYVSDHPLQSLRKSTQVLAPINLAQLGDYKEDTILCAVVMINNIKKVTTKKGDSMAILQIEDLTGQVEAIVFPKSYERVNPLLITDARLIIWGKVDRKEEKAKLILDDAEPVETVQLVMVELDPQQATTIEEQHRLRGILKEQCPDKEKAKIPVVAIVQSGDARKLVRFGRQFWVQDCRTTVQALNNARFLAHIQMLTGV
;
A
#
# COMPACT_ATOMS: atom_id res chain seq x y z
N GLU A 1 -18.82 -9.82 -34.68
CA GLU A 1 -17.90 -9.45 -33.58
C GLU A 1 -16.50 -9.92 -33.94
N SER A 2 -15.54 -8.99 -34.07
CA SER A 2 -14.25 -9.24 -34.75
C SER A 2 -13.16 -9.90 -33.88
N GLY A 3 -13.53 -10.70 -32.87
CA GLY A 3 -12.60 -11.39 -31.97
C GLY A 3 -11.88 -10.47 -30.96
N GLU A 4 -11.01 -11.07 -30.14
CA GLU A 4 -10.20 -10.37 -29.12
C GLU A 4 -9.23 -9.35 -29.72
N PHE A 5 -8.86 -8.33 -28.94
CA PHE A 5 -7.86 -7.33 -29.33
C PHE A 5 -6.45 -7.85 -29.07
N LYS A 6 -5.55 -7.67 -30.04
CA LYS A 6 -4.18 -8.24 -29.98
C LYS A 6 -3.09 -7.24 -29.62
N SER A 7 -3.35 -5.94 -29.77
CA SER A 7 -2.42 -4.85 -29.48
C SER A 7 -3.17 -3.54 -29.25
N LEU A 8 -2.51 -2.54 -28.67
CA LEU A 8 -3.06 -1.18 -28.61
C LEU A 8 -3.40 -0.65 -30.01
N ALA A 9 -2.55 -0.94 -30.99
CA ALA A 9 -2.78 -0.55 -32.38
C ALA A 9 -4.00 -1.24 -33.00
N ASP A 10 -4.18 -2.54 -32.77
CA ASP A 10 -5.36 -3.29 -33.21
C ASP A 10 -6.65 -2.71 -32.59
N PHE A 11 -6.61 -2.35 -31.30
CA PHE A 11 -7.73 -1.68 -30.64
C PHE A 11 -8.04 -0.32 -31.29
N CYS A 12 -7.04 0.56 -31.42
CA CYS A 12 -7.22 1.90 -31.99
C CYS A 12 -7.64 1.88 -33.47
N ASP A 13 -7.25 0.84 -34.23
CA ASP A 13 -7.60 0.71 -35.65
C ASP A 13 -9.07 0.28 -35.86
N ARG A 14 -9.60 -0.52 -34.91
CA ARG A 14 -10.93 -1.13 -34.96
C ARG A 14 -12.02 -0.30 -34.27
N VAL A 15 -11.66 0.53 -33.29
CA VAL A 15 -12.61 1.33 -32.50
C VAL A 15 -12.78 2.73 -33.09
N ASP A 16 -13.97 3.32 -32.94
CA ASP A 16 -14.21 4.72 -33.32
C ASP A 16 -13.53 5.68 -32.33
N LEU A 17 -12.42 6.28 -32.77
CA LEU A 17 -11.66 7.27 -32.00
C LEU A 17 -12.41 8.59 -31.74
N ARG A 18 -13.58 8.81 -32.36
CA ARG A 18 -14.47 9.92 -31.99
C ARG A 18 -15.18 9.65 -30.67
N ALA A 19 -15.52 8.39 -30.40
CA ALA A 19 -16.14 7.96 -29.15
C ALA A 19 -15.09 7.73 -28.06
N VAL A 20 -13.92 7.18 -28.43
CA VAL A 20 -12.81 6.92 -27.51
C VAL A 20 -11.64 7.85 -27.83
N ASN A 21 -11.66 9.03 -27.21
CA ASN A 21 -10.61 10.02 -27.43
C ASN A 21 -9.29 9.61 -26.74
N ARG A 22 -8.22 10.33 -27.04
CA ARG A 22 -6.89 10.08 -26.48
C ARG A 22 -6.87 10.02 -24.94
N ARG A 23 -7.56 10.95 -24.27
CA ARG A 23 -7.63 10.97 -22.81
C ARG A 23 -8.32 9.72 -22.26
N SER A 24 -9.37 9.24 -22.92
CA SER A 24 -10.03 7.97 -22.57
C SER A 24 -9.09 6.77 -22.74
N LEU A 25 -8.27 6.74 -23.79
CA LEU A 25 -7.26 5.69 -23.97
C LEU A 25 -6.19 5.73 -22.89
N GLU A 26 -5.69 6.91 -22.53
CA GLU A 26 -4.75 7.10 -21.42
C GLU A 26 -5.35 6.55 -20.12
N SER A 27 -6.60 6.88 -19.81
CA SER A 27 -7.30 6.34 -18.63
C SER A 27 -7.45 4.82 -18.68
N LEU A 28 -7.81 4.24 -19.83
CA LEU A 28 -7.93 2.78 -20.00
C LEU A 28 -6.58 2.06 -19.81
N ILE A 29 -5.49 2.65 -20.29
CA ILE A 29 -4.14 2.11 -20.09
C ILE A 29 -3.78 2.19 -18.59
N HIS A 30 -3.96 3.36 -17.99
CA HIS A 30 -3.59 3.60 -16.60
C HIS A 30 -4.40 2.76 -15.60
N CYS A 31 -5.68 2.48 -15.88
CA CYS A 31 -6.51 1.60 -15.06
C CYS A 31 -6.32 0.10 -15.34
N GLY A 32 -5.42 -0.27 -16.25
CA GLY A 32 -5.03 -1.67 -16.50
C GLY A 32 -5.90 -2.44 -17.49
N ALA A 33 -6.78 -1.77 -18.24
CA ALA A 33 -7.63 -2.44 -19.22
C ALA A 33 -6.83 -3.17 -20.33
N PHE A 34 -5.59 -2.73 -20.58
CA PHE A 34 -4.68 -3.31 -21.57
C PHE A 34 -3.65 -4.30 -20.99
N ASP A 35 -3.66 -4.58 -19.68
CA ASP A 35 -2.62 -5.38 -19.02
C ASP A 35 -2.50 -6.82 -19.56
N LYS A 36 -3.59 -7.39 -20.09
CA LYS A 36 -3.58 -8.70 -20.77
C LYS A 36 -2.87 -8.69 -22.13
N ILE A 37 -2.79 -7.53 -22.76
CA ILE A 37 -2.19 -7.34 -24.09
C ILE A 37 -0.72 -6.92 -23.95
N ALA A 38 -0.44 -6.01 -23.02
CA ALA A 38 0.92 -5.63 -22.64
C ALA A 38 0.95 -5.15 -21.19
N SER A 39 1.87 -5.70 -20.39
CA SER A 39 1.95 -5.42 -18.95
C SER A 39 2.63 -4.10 -18.61
N ASN A 40 3.42 -3.54 -19.53
CA ASN A 40 4.14 -2.28 -19.33
C ASN A 40 3.24 -1.09 -19.69
N ARG A 41 2.54 -0.57 -18.68
CA ARG A 41 1.60 0.56 -18.85
C ARG A 41 2.33 1.82 -19.32
N ASN A 42 3.58 2.04 -18.86
CA ASN A 42 4.35 3.20 -19.29
C ASN A 42 4.68 3.15 -20.79
N GLN A 43 5.09 1.97 -21.27
CA GLN A 43 5.33 1.75 -22.70
C GLN A 43 4.08 2.03 -23.52
N LEU A 44 2.91 1.55 -23.08
CA LEU A 44 1.65 1.78 -23.77
C LEU A 44 1.29 3.27 -23.88
N ILE A 45 1.56 4.08 -22.85
CA ILE A 45 1.36 5.53 -22.90
C ILE A 45 2.30 6.20 -23.91
N HIS A 46 3.58 5.79 -23.94
CA HIS A 46 4.53 6.29 -24.92
C HIS A 46 4.17 5.85 -26.35
N ASP A 47 3.73 4.61 -26.55
CA ASP A 47 3.28 4.09 -27.83
C ASP A 47 2.00 4.80 -28.31
N LEU A 48 1.08 5.10 -27.39
CA LEU A 48 -0.18 5.79 -27.70
C LEU A 48 0.05 7.11 -28.44
N ALA A 49 1.15 7.82 -28.14
CA ALA A 49 1.48 9.06 -28.81
C ALA A 49 1.61 8.93 -30.32
N PHE A 50 2.13 7.80 -30.80
CA PHE A 50 2.32 7.52 -32.22
C PHE A 50 1.16 6.73 -32.80
N VAL A 51 0.66 5.75 -32.04
CA VAL A 51 -0.42 4.84 -32.48
C VAL A 51 -1.72 5.60 -32.72
N TYR A 52 -2.04 6.60 -31.90
CA TYR A 52 -3.29 7.37 -32.05
C TYR A 52 -3.36 8.12 -33.38
N ASP A 53 -2.29 8.84 -33.75
CA ASP A 53 -2.23 9.61 -34.99
C ASP A 53 -2.22 8.70 -36.22
N TRP A 54 -1.48 7.59 -36.12
CA TRP A 54 -1.47 6.53 -37.13
C TRP A 54 -2.87 5.94 -37.37
N ALA A 55 -3.58 5.58 -36.30
CA ALA A 55 -4.93 5.03 -36.39
C ALA A 55 -5.94 6.05 -36.93
N GLN A 56 -5.83 7.32 -36.52
CA GLN A 56 -6.67 8.40 -37.03
C GLN A 56 -6.46 8.64 -38.53
N SER A 57 -5.21 8.57 -39.03
CA SER A 57 -4.93 8.63 -40.47
C SER A 57 -5.61 7.49 -41.21
N ARG A 58 -5.47 6.25 -40.74
CA ARG A 58 -6.11 5.09 -41.36
C ARG A 58 -7.63 5.15 -41.35
N ALA A 59 -8.24 5.67 -40.29
CA ALA A 59 -9.68 5.87 -40.23
C ALA A 59 -10.15 6.91 -41.28
N ARG A 60 -9.36 7.97 -41.50
CA ARG A 60 -9.61 8.95 -42.58
C ARG A 60 -9.47 8.34 -43.97
N ASP A 61 -8.43 7.54 -44.20
CA ASP A 61 -8.19 6.88 -45.49
C ASP A 61 -9.30 5.86 -45.85
N ARG A 62 -9.84 5.17 -44.82
CA ARG A 62 -11.00 4.28 -44.97
C ARG A 62 -12.29 5.04 -45.25
N SER A 63 -12.54 6.14 -44.53
CA SER A 63 -13.76 6.95 -44.73
C SER A 63 -13.76 7.78 -46.01
N SER A 64 -12.59 8.15 -46.53
CA SER A 64 -12.43 8.85 -47.82
C SER A 64 -12.50 7.92 -49.04
N GLY A 65 -12.60 6.60 -48.83
CA GLY A 65 -12.65 5.60 -49.89
C GLY A 65 -11.32 5.37 -50.62
N GLN A 66 -10.22 6.02 -50.19
CA GLN A 66 -8.91 5.91 -50.83
C GLN A 66 -8.23 4.55 -50.59
N GLY A 67 -8.61 3.83 -49.53
CA GLY A 67 -8.11 2.48 -49.26
C GLY A 67 -8.47 1.46 -50.35
N ASN A 68 -9.67 1.59 -50.96
CA ASN A 68 -10.11 0.67 -52.03
C ASN A 68 -9.57 1.07 -53.41
N LEU A 69 -9.31 2.35 -53.68
CA LEU A 69 -8.90 2.78 -55.01
C LEU A 69 -7.44 2.38 -55.32
N LEU A 70 -6.53 2.44 -54.34
CA LEU A 70 -5.14 2.00 -54.54
C LEU A 70 -5.01 0.47 -54.68
N ASP A 71 -5.84 -0.29 -53.97
CA ASP A 71 -5.88 -1.76 -54.03
C ASP A 71 -6.62 -2.25 -55.29
N LEU A 72 -7.67 -1.55 -55.74
CA LEU A 72 -8.44 -1.86 -56.95
C LEU A 72 -7.71 -1.45 -58.24
N LEU A 73 -6.91 -0.38 -58.23
CA LEU A 73 -6.22 0.10 -59.44
C LEU A 73 -4.85 -0.57 -59.68
N GLY A 74 -4.41 -1.46 -58.79
CA GLY A 74 -3.22 -2.28 -58.99
C GLY A 74 -1.94 -1.47 -59.28
N ILE A 75 -1.87 -0.21 -58.85
CA ILE A 75 -0.67 0.62 -59.01
C ILE A 75 0.36 0.16 -57.97
N SER A 76 0.97 -0.98 -58.25
CA SER A 76 2.31 -1.30 -57.77
C SER A 76 3.28 -0.44 -58.56
N SER A 77 3.60 0.74 -58.05
CA SER A 77 4.76 1.46 -58.54
C SER A 77 6.00 0.60 -58.28
N ASN A 78 6.62 0.16 -59.37
CA ASN A 78 7.84 -0.63 -59.40
C ASN A 78 8.94 0.00 -58.52
N GLY A 79 9.24 -0.62 -57.39
CA GLY A 79 10.39 -0.24 -56.57
C GLY A 79 10.25 -0.56 -55.10
N SER A 80 10.34 -1.85 -54.77
CA SER A 80 10.66 -2.48 -53.47
C SER A 80 9.72 -3.65 -53.23
N LYS A 81 10.26 -4.83 -52.93
CA LYS A 81 9.49 -5.92 -52.32
C LYS A 81 8.98 -5.45 -50.96
N ALA A 82 7.87 -4.72 -50.94
CA ALA A 82 7.14 -4.42 -49.72
C ALA A 82 6.51 -5.73 -49.25
N ASN A 83 6.90 -6.13 -48.04
CA ASN A 83 6.39 -7.30 -47.34
C ASN A 83 4.87 -7.43 -47.45
N LYS A 84 4.40 -8.67 -47.59
CA LYS A 84 3.00 -9.08 -47.38
C LYS A 84 2.54 -8.92 -45.91
N ASN A 85 2.79 -7.77 -45.27
CA ASN A 85 2.36 -7.39 -43.91
C ASN A 85 2.36 -5.85 -43.72
N GLY A 86 2.15 -5.06 -44.78
CA GLY A 86 2.33 -3.60 -44.73
C GLY A 86 1.25 -2.89 -43.92
N TYR A 87 1.44 -2.72 -42.60
CA TYR A 87 0.87 -1.68 -41.72
C TYR A 87 1.42 -1.88 -40.29
N ASP A 88 2.73 -2.03 -40.12
CA ASP A 88 3.32 -2.08 -38.77
C ASP A 88 3.06 -0.74 -38.07
N ALA A 89 2.32 -0.79 -36.97
CA ALA A 89 2.02 0.38 -36.17
C ALA A 89 3.32 0.94 -35.55
N PRO A 90 3.46 2.28 -35.49
CA PRO A 90 4.64 2.88 -34.88
C PRO A 90 4.73 2.52 -33.40
N LYS A 91 5.96 2.39 -32.89
CA LYS A 91 6.25 2.14 -31.48
C LYS A 91 7.28 3.14 -30.98
N ALA A 92 7.15 3.53 -29.72
CA ALA A 92 8.13 4.35 -29.05
C ALA A 92 9.37 3.50 -28.70
N PRO A 93 10.52 4.15 -28.42
CA PRO A 93 11.65 3.47 -27.79
C PRO A 93 11.24 2.75 -26.48
N PRO A 94 11.89 1.64 -26.11
CA PRO A 94 11.59 0.94 -24.86
C PRO A 94 11.79 1.82 -23.62
N VAL A 95 10.80 1.84 -22.74
CA VAL A 95 10.86 2.52 -21.44
C VAL A 95 10.60 1.57 -20.28
N ALA A 96 11.18 1.88 -19.12
CA ALA A 96 10.88 1.15 -17.89
C ALA A 96 9.40 1.30 -17.50
N ASP A 97 8.85 0.26 -16.91
CA ASP A 97 7.47 0.26 -16.45
C ASP A 97 7.27 1.16 -15.22
N LEU A 98 6.01 1.53 -14.96
CA LEU A 98 5.64 2.30 -13.78
C LEU A 98 5.90 1.48 -12.50
N PRO A 99 6.44 2.10 -11.44
CA PRO A 99 6.49 1.48 -10.12
C PRO A 99 5.10 1.01 -9.68
N PRO A 100 4.98 -0.13 -8.96
CA PRO A 100 3.68 -0.66 -8.55
C PRO A 100 2.81 0.35 -7.79
N GLN A 101 3.41 1.16 -6.92
CA GLN A 101 2.69 2.20 -6.17
C GLN A 101 2.05 3.26 -7.08
N GLU A 102 2.71 3.62 -8.17
CA GLU A 102 2.19 4.59 -9.12
C GLU A 102 1.04 4.01 -9.95
N LYS A 103 1.14 2.72 -10.33
CA LYS A 103 0.02 2.01 -10.97
C LYS A 103 -1.23 1.97 -10.08
N LEU A 104 -1.05 1.64 -8.79
CA LEU A 104 -2.14 1.63 -7.83
C LEU A 104 -2.75 3.02 -7.62
N LYS A 105 -1.91 4.06 -7.60
CA LYS A 105 -2.38 5.46 -7.53
C LYS A 105 -3.28 5.80 -8.72
N PHE A 106 -2.87 5.45 -9.94
CA PHE A 106 -3.71 5.67 -11.12
C PHE A 106 -5.02 4.88 -11.09
N GLU A 107 -5.01 3.63 -10.64
CA GLU A 107 -6.24 2.85 -10.44
C GLU A 107 -7.19 3.56 -9.48
N LYS A 108 -6.67 4.03 -8.34
CA LYS A 108 -7.46 4.76 -7.36
C LYS A 108 -8.04 6.07 -7.92
N GLU A 109 -7.24 6.85 -8.64
CA GLU A 109 -7.67 8.13 -9.23
C GLU A 109 -8.74 7.94 -10.32
N LEU A 110 -8.62 6.89 -11.13
CA LEU A 110 -9.49 6.67 -12.30
C LEU A 110 -10.73 5.83 -11.99
N LEU A 111 -10.60 4.85 -11.09
CA LEU A 111 -11.67 3.91 -10.73
C LEU A 111 -12.31 4.22 -9.38
N GLY A 112 -11.61 4.97 -8.51
CA GLY A 112 -12.04 5.26 -7.13
C GLY A 112 -11.65 4.18 -6.12
N PHE A 113 -11.07 3.06 -6.55
CA PHE A 113 -10.63 1.95 -5.70
C PHE A 113 -9.45 1.19 -6.32
N TYR A 114 -8.72 0.42 -5.50
CA TYR A 114 -7.62 -0.42 -5.95
C TYR A 114 -8.16 -1.75 -6.51
N VAL A 115 -7.76 -2.13 -7.74
CA VAL A 115 -8.23 -3.37 -8.38
C VAL A 115 -7.16 -4.45 -8.33
N SER A 116 -5.92 -4.07 -8.66
CA SER A 116 -4.85 -5.05 -8.85
C SER A 116 -4.26 -5.56 -7.55
N ASP A 117 -4.02 -4.66 -6.58
CA ASP A 117 -3.43 -5.00 -5.28
C ASP A 117 -3.75 -3.93 -4.23
N HIS A 118 -3.65 -4.25 -2.94
CA HIS A 118 -3.85 -3.29 -1.85
C HIS A 118 -2.51 -2.73 -1.36
N PRO A 119 -2.36 -1.42 -1.09
CA PRO A 119 -1.06 -0.85 -0.70
C PRO A 119 -0.47 -1.39 0.62
N LEU A 120 -1.30 -2.01 1.47
CA LEU A 120 -0.87 -2.70 2.69
C LEU A 120 -0.38 -4.14 2.45
N GLN A 121 -0.57 -4.71 1.25
CA GLN A 121 -0.22 -6.09 0.95
C GLN A 121 1.28 -6.35 1.13
N SER A 122 2.12 -5.41 0.69
CA SER A 122 3.58 -5.46 0.84
C SER A 122 4.02 -5.47 2.31
N LEU A 123 3.19 -4.92 3.21
CA LEU A 123 3.48 -4.79 4.63
C LEU A 123 3.07 -6.03 5.44
N ARG A 124 2.29 -6.95 4.87
CA ARG A 124 1.68 -8.08 5.60
C ARG A 124 2.70 -8.96 6.33
N LYS A 125 3.89 -9.18 5.75
CA LYS A 125 4.93 -10.02 6.37
C LYS A 125 5.69 -9.29 7.46
N SER A 126 6.09 -8.04 7.22
CA SER A 126 6.85 -7.24 8.19
C SER A 126 6.03 -6.91 9.43
N THR A 127 4.75 -6.56 9.25
CA THR A 127 3.89 -6.11 10.36
C THR A 127 3.38 -7.24 11.24
N GLN A 128 3.47 -8.51 10.79
CA GLN A 128 3.09 -9.66 11.60
C GLN A 128 3.81 -9.70 12.95
N VAL A 129 5.03 -9.17 13.05
CA VAL A 129 5.77 -9.09 14.31
C VAL A 129 5.03 -8.27 15.38
N LEU A 130 4.09 -7.40 15.00
CA LEU A 130 3.25 -6.61 15.91
C LEU A 130 1.90 -7.26 16.24
N ALA A 131 1.58 -8.41 15.64
CA ALA A 131 0.29 -9.08 15.76
C ALA A 131 -0.93 -8.16 15.53
N PRO A 132 -0.99 -7.45 14.39
CA PRO A 132 -2.16 -6.63 14.10
C PRO A 132 -3.41 -7.51 13.98
N ILE A 133 -4.53 -6.98 14.44
CA ILE A 133 -5.84 -7.59 14.20
C ILE A 133 -6.28 -7.35 12.75
N ASN A 134 -7.20 -8.18 12.29
CA ASN A 134 -7.98 -7.91 11.08
C ASN A 134 -9.19 -7.03 11.47
N LEU A 135 -9.41 -5.94 10.74
CA LEU A 135 -10.53 -5.01 11.02
C LEU A 135 -11.89 -5.69 10.86
N ALA A 136 -12.02 -6.67 9.96
CA ALA A 136 -13.25 -7.45 9.81
C ALA A 136 -13.66 -8.19 11.09
N GLN A 137 -12.71 -8.48 11.99
CA GLN A 137 -12.94 -9.18 13.26
C GLN A 137 -13.10 -8.22 14.44
N LEU A 138 -13.13 -6.90 14.22
CA LEU A 138 -13.20 -5.92 15.30
C LEU A 138 -14.42 -6.15 16.21
N GLY A 139 -15.54 -6.57 15.64
CA GLY A 139 -16.77 -6.89 16.36
C GLY A 139 -16.71 -8.13 17.26
N ASP A 140 -15.70 -8.99 17.10
CA ASP A 140 -15.53 -10.20 17.91
C ASP A 140 -14.83 -9.92 19.25
N TYR A 141 -14.12 -8.80 19.35
CA TYR A 141 -13.43 -8.38 20.56
C TYR A 141 -14.40 -7.76 21.58
N LYS A 142 -14.04 -7.88 22.87
CA LYS A 142 -14.80 -7.26 23.96
C LYS A 142 -14.60 -5.74 23.96
N GLU A 143 -15.59 -5.01 24.44
CA GLU A 143 -15.47 -3.56 24.67
C GLU A 143 -14.23 -3.24 25.54
N ASP A 144 -13.62 -2.09 25.30
CA ASP A 144 -12.39 -1.60 25.95
C ASP A 144 -11.13 -2.48 25.77
N THR A 145 -11.19 -3.54 24.95
CA THR A 145 -9.99 -4.30 24.57
C THR A 145 -9.03 -3.41 23.79
N ILE A 146 -7.77 -3.33 24.22
CA ILE A 146 -6.71 -2.57 23.53
C ILE A 146 -6.13 -3.44 22.41
N LEU A 147 -6.13 -2.90 21.19
CA LEU A 147 -5.72 -3.59 19.98
C LEU A 147 -4.67 -2.79 19.20
N CYS A 148 -3.98 -3.50 18.30
CA CYS A 148 -3.06 -2.98 17.31
C CYS A 148 -3.62 -3.33 15.93
N ALA A 149 -3.62 -2.38 14.99
CA ALA A 149 -4.00 -2.64 13.61
C ALA A 149 -3.06 -1.90 12.65
N VAL A 150 -2.86 -2.45 11.45
CA VAL A 150 -2.18 -1.76 10.36
C VAL A 150 -3.21 -1.39 9.33
N VAL A 151 -3.35 -0.09 9.08
CA VAL A 151 -4.47 0.45 8.33
C VAL A 151 -4.02 1.50 7.33
N MET A 152 -4.89 1.77 6.36
CA MET A 152 -4.85 2.95 5.51
C MET A 152 -6.02 3.86 5.87
N ILE A 153 -5.79 5.17 5.87
CA ILE A 153 -6.86 6.16 6.06
C ILE A 153 -7.51 6.47 4.71
N ASN A 154 -8.80 6.19 4.56
CA ASN A 154 -9.55 6.52 3.33
C ASN A 154 -10.18 7.90 3.38
N ASN A 155 -10.62 8.32 4.56
CA ASN A 155 -11.33 9.58 4.74
C ASN A 155 -11.15 10.13 6.15
N ILE A 156 -11.16 11.46 6.26
CA ILE A 156 -10.96 12.20 7.50
C ILE A 156 -12.06 13.24 7.62
N LYS A 157 -12.92 13.10 8.62
CA LYS A 157 -13.91 14.10 9.00
C LYS A 157 -13.48 14.78 10.29
N LYS A 158 -12.98 16.01 10.17
CA LYS A 158 -12.68 16.87 11.34
C LYS A 158 -13.99 17.34 11.97
N VAL A 159 -14.09 17.24 13.29
CA VAL A 159 -15.29 17.60 14.06
C VAL A 159 -14.86 18.43 15.26
N THR A 160 -15.57 19.51 15.52
CA THR A 160 -15.41 20.29 16.75
C THR A 160 -16.47 19.82 17.75
N THR A 161 -16.03 19.44 18.96
CA THR A 161 -16.93 19.04 20.04
C THR A 161 -17.77 20.22 20.52
N LYS A 162 -18.82 19.96 21.30
CA LYS A 162 -19.64 21.01 21.94
C LYS A 162 -18.82 21.96 22.85
N LYS A 163 -17.66 21.51 23.33
CA LYS A 163 -16.76 22.29 24.17
C LYS A 163 -15.77 23.16 23.38
N GLY A 164 -15.75 23.04 22.05
CA GLY A 164 -14.80 23.75 21.18
C GLY A 164 -13.55 22.96 20.82
N ASP A 165 -13.33 21.80 21.45
CA ASP A 165 -12.14 20.97 21.20
C ASP A 165 -12.22 20.26 19.85
N SER A 166 -11.09 20.11 19.15
CA SER A 166 -11.02 19.40 17.87
C SER A 166 -10.88 17.89 18.04
N MET A 167 -11.61 17.12 17.24
CA MET A 167 -11.53 15.67 17.15
C MET A 167 -11.65 15.22 15.68
N ALA A 168 -11.44 13.93 15.41
CA ALA A 168 -11.63 13.39 14.06
C ALA A 168 -12.41 12.07 14.07
N ILE A 169 -13.19 11.87 13.01
CA ILE A 169 -13.78 10.59 12.64
C ILE A 169 -13.08 10.15 11.36
N LEU A 170 -12.45 8.99 11.41
CA LEU A 170 -11.67 8.41 10.33
C LEU A 170 -12.41 7.22 9.74
N GLN A 171 -12.33 7.07 8.43
CA GLN A 171 -12.67 5.83 7.76
C GLN A 171 -11.36 5.11 7.46
N ILE A 172 -11.11 4.00 8.14
CA ILE A 172 -9.87 3.23 8.04
C ILE A 172 -10.13 1.87 7.39
N GLU A 173 -9.20 1.41 6.58
CA GLU A 173 -9.27 0.10 5.93
C GLU A 173 -8.00 -0.73 6.12
N ASP A 174 -8.18 -2.05 6.07
CA ASP A 174 -7.11 -3.03 5.96
C ASP A 174 -7.41 -4.03 4.82
N LEU A 175 -6.61 -5.09 4.72
CA LEU A 175 -6.81 -6.14 3.71
C LEU A 175 -8.11 -6.95 3.86
N THR A 176 -8.83 -6.77 4.97
CA THR A 176 -9.99 -7.58 5.35
C THR A 176 -11.29 -6.79 5.36
N GLY A 177 -11.24 -5.48 5.57
CA GLY A 177 -12.42 -4.65 5.59
C GLY A 177 -12.15 -3.22 6.03
N GLN A 178 -13.25 -2.52 6.29
CA GLN A 178 -13.24 -1.10 6.62
C GLN A 178 -14.10 -0.83 7.86
N VAL A 179 -13.59 0.03 8.74
CA VAL A 179 -14.29 0.43 9.97
C VAL A 179 -14.12 1.92 10.24
N GLU A 180 -14.98 2.45 11.11
CA GLU A 180 -14.85 3.82 11.61
C GLU A 180 -13.91 3.84 12.82
N ALA A 181 -12.99 4.82 12.84
CA ALA A 181 -12.18 5.12 14.01
C ALA A 181 -12.41 6.54 14.50
N ILE A 182 -12.48 6.72 15.82
CA ILE A 182 -12.73 8.00 16.47
C ILE A 182 -11.46 8.43 17.20
N VAL A 183 -10.99 9.64 16.92
CA VAL A 183 -9.84 10.26 17.58
C VAL A 183 -10.35 11.40 18.47
N PHE A 184 -10.43 11.16 19.78
CA PHE A 184 -10.84 12.20 20.74
C PHE A 184 -9.78 13.29 20.93
N PRO A 185 -10.14 14.48 21.45
CA PRO A 185 -9.24 15.64 21.49
C PRO A 185 -7.85 15.40 22.07
N LYS A 186 -7.75 14.71 23.21
CA LYS A 186 -6.45 14.39 23.85
C LYS A 186 -5.53 13.59 22.91
N SER A 187 -6.08 12.68 22.13
CA SER A 187 -5.30 11.89 21.18
C SER A 187 -5.08 12.67 19.88
N TYR A 188 -6.09 13.43 19.45
CA TYR A 188 -6.07 14.20 18.21
C TYR A 188 -4.93 15.23 18.19
N GLU A 189 -4.69 15.96 19.28
CA GLU A 189 -3.58 16.91 19.37
C GLU A 189 -2.22 16.27 19.04
N ARG A 190 -2.02 15.00 19.45
CA ARG A 190 -0.77 14.26 19.22
C ARG A 190 -0.69 13.66 17.82
N VAL A 191 -1.76 13.04 17.34
CA VAL A 191 -1.72 12.25 16.09
C VAL A 191 -2.17 13.03 14.85
N ASN A 192 -2.81 14.20 15.00
CA ASN A 192 -3.30 15.01 13.88
C ASN A 192 -2.29 15.23 12.74
N PRO A 193 -0.99 15.48 12.99
CA PRO A 193 0.00 15.61 11.91
C PRO A 193 0.13 14.37 11.02
N LEU A 194 -0.25 13.19 11.52
CA LEU A 194 -0.19 11.90 10.83
C LEU A 194 -1.48 11.56 10.10
N LEU A 195 -2.58 12.26 10.41
CA LEU A 195 -3.90 12.00 9.84
C LEU A 195 -3.99 12.63 8.45
N ILE A 196 -3.56 11.87 7.45
CA ILE A 196 -3.58 12.23 6.04
C ILE A 196 -4.27 11.10 5.27
N THR A 197 -5.08 11.44 4.26
CA THR A 197 -5.67 10.45 3.37
C THR A 197 -4.57 9.62 2.69
N ASP A 198 -4.82 8.32 2.53
CA ASP A 198 -3.90 7.31 2.01
C ASP A 198 -2.67 7.03 2.87
N ALA A 199 -2.55 7.66 4.05
CA ALA A 199 -1.47 7.35 4.99
C ALA A 199 -1.61 5.90 5.50
N ARG A 200 -0.49 5.17 5.47
CA ARG A 200 -0.36 3.83 6.02
C ARG A 200 0.14 3.93 7.45
N LEU A 201 -0.72 3.61 8.41
CA LEU A 201 -0.43 3.78 9.82
C LEU A 201 -0.53 2.46 10.56
N ILE A 202 0.30 2.33 11.58
CA ILE A 202 0.05 1.42 12.69
C ILE A 202 -0.72 2.21 13.72
N ILE A 203 -1.86 1.69 14.15
CA ILE A 203 -2.73 2.36 15.11
C ILE A 203 -2.93 1.50 16.34
N TRP A 204 -3.04 2.17 17.47
CA TRP A 204 -3.42 1.57 18.74
C TRP A 204 -4.67 2.24 19.26
N GLY A 205 -5.57 1.42 19.76
CA GLY A 205 -6.84 1.92 20.24
C GLY A 205 -7.63 0.85 20.95
N LYS A 206 -8.80 1.27 21.42
CA LYS A 206 -9.73 0.40 22.12
C LYS A 206 -11.00 0.19 21.33
N VAL A 207 -11.58 -0.99 21.49
CA VAL A 207 -12.86 -1.35 20.87
C VAL A 207 -14.00 -0.58 21.53
N ASP A 208 -14.81 0.10 20.73
CA ASP A 208 -16.09 0.69 21.14
C ASP A 208 -17.24 -0.06 20.46
N ARG A 209 -18.13 -0.62 21.28
CA ARG A 209 -19.28 -1.43 20.85
C ARG A 209 -20.62 -0.84 21.29
N LYS A 210 -20.68 0.47 21.56
CA LYS A 210 -21.91 1.15 21.96
C LYS A 210 -22.96 1.22 20.85
N GLU A 211 -22.52 1.16 19.60
CA GLU A 211 -23.38 1.17 18.42
C GLU A 211 -23.42 -0.22 17.77
N GLU A 212 -24.32 -0.41 16.79
CA GLU A 212 -24.50 -1.67 16.05
C GLU A 212 -23.21 -2.10 15.32
N LYS A 213 -22.47 -1.15 14.76
CA LYS A 213 -21.15 -1.39 14.17
C LYS A 213 -20.06 -1.04 15.17
N ALA A 214 -19.18 -2.00 15.44
CA ALA A 214 -18.00 -1.77 16.27
C ALA A 214 -17.11 -0.68 15.65
N LYS A 215 -16.63 0.23 16.50
CA LYS A 215 -15.70 1.30 16.14
C LYS A 215 -14.40 1.13 16.90
N LEU A 216 -13.35 1.78 16.42
CA LEU A 216 -12.09 1.85 17.15
C LEU A 216 -11.91 3.27 17.72
N ILE A 217 -11.72 3.40 19.03
CA ILE A 217 -11.25 4.64 19.61
C ILE A 217 -9.73 4.65 19.50
N LEU A 218 -9.19 5.50 18.63
CA LEU A 218 -7.76 5.58 18.35
C LEU A 218 -7.08 6.40 19.46
N ASP A 219 -6.14 5.76 20.12
CA ASP A 219 -5.31 6.34 21.16
C ASP A 219 -3.98 6.86 20.59
N ASP A 220 -3.34 6.11 19.70
CA ASP A 220 -2.06 6.52 19.12
C ASP A 220 -1.89 5.98 17.71
N ALA A 221 -0.99 6.59 16.94
CA ALA A 221 -0.67 6.18 15.58
C ALA A 221 0.79 6.48 15.23
N GLU A 222 1.39 5.64 14.39
CA GLU A 222 2.73 5.83 13.84
C GLU A 222 2.74 5.46 12.35
N PRO A 223 3.46 6.22 11.49
CA PRO A 223 3.70 5.81 10.11
C PRO A 223 4.43 4.47 10.06
N VAL A 224 3.96 3.56 9.21
CA VAL A 224 4.56 2.22 9.10
C VAL A 224 6.04 2.31 8.70
N GLU A 225 6.39 3.32 7.92
CA GLU A 225 7.73 3.54 7.37
C GLU A 225 8.75 4.01 8.43
N THR A 226 8.29 4.58 9.55
CA THR A 226 9.17 5.14 10.58
C THR A 226 9.30 4.23 11.80
N VAL A 227 8.51 3.15 11.87
CA VAL A 227 8.49 2.27 13.04
C VAL A 227 9.77 1.46 13.14
N GLN A 228 10.43 1.63 14.28
CA GLN A 228 11.60 0.86 14.69
C GLN A 228 11.22 -0.14 15.77
N LEU A 229 11.89 -1.28 15.76
CA LEU A 229 11.75 -2.34 16.74
C LEU A 229 13.08 -2.53 17.47
N VAL A 230 13.02 -2.81 18.77
CA VAL A 230 14.16 -3.35 19.50
C VAL A 230 14.03 -4.87 19.52
N MET A 231 14.97 -5.53 18.85
CA MET A 231 15.05 -6.98 18.78
C MET A 231 16.05 -7.45 19.85
N VAL A 232 15.61 -8.38 20.71
CA VAL A 232 16.44 -8.96 21.78
C VAL A 232 16.63 -10.44 21.50
N GLU A 233 17.86 -10.87 21.28
CA GLU A 233 18.20 -12.28 21.13
C GLU A 233 18.40 -12.89 22.51
N LEU A 234 17.60 -13.92 22.79
CA LEU A 234 17.65 -14.67 24.04
C LEU A 234 18.00 -16.12 23.74
N ASP A 235 18.99 -16.65 24.46
CA ASP A 235 19.21 -18.08 24.50
C ASP A 235 18.11 -18.77 25.35
N PRO A 236 17.93 -20.10 25.23
CA PRO A 236 16.86 -20.80 25.95
C PRO A 236 16.99 -20.71 27.47
N GLN A 237 18.21 -20.55 27.98
CA GLN A 237 18.46 -20.43 29.43
C GLN A 237 18.01 -19.06 29.93
N GLN A 238 18.39 -17.97 29.25
CA GLN A 238 17.92 -16.61 29.55
C GLN A 238 16.40 -16.50 29.42
N ALA A 239 15.80 -17.15 28.42
CA ALA A 239 14.36 -17.12 28.21
C ALA A 239 13.55 -17.87 29.28
N THR A 240 14.13 -18.90 29.93
CA THR A 240 13.44 -19.73 30.93
C THR A 240 13.79 -19.40 32.38
N THR A 241 14.92 -18.76 32.62
CA THR A 241 15.40 -18.42 33.97
C THR A 241 14.66 -17.21 34.51
N ILE A 242 14.04 -17.37 35.69
CA ILE A 242 13.24 -16.33 36.35
C ILE A 242 14.09 -15.07 36.63
N GLU A 243 15.33 -15.23 37.10
CA GLU A 243 16.23 -14.12 37.41
C GLU A 243 16.54 -13.26 36.17
N GLU A 244 16.87 -13.89 35.03
CA GLU A 244 17.12 -13.18 33.78
C GLU A 244 15.85 -12.51 33.23
N GLN A 245 14.69 -13.16 33.34
CA GLN A 245 13.41 -12.52 32.98
C GLN A 245 13.13 -11.28 33.85
N HIS A 246 13.39 -11.33 35.16
CA HIS A 246 13.24 -10.18 36.04
C HIS A 246 14.22 -9.07 35.70
N ARG A 247 15.47 -9.42 35.39
CA ARG A 247 16.52 -8.48 34.99
C ARG A 247 16.17 -7.76 33.69
N LEU A 248 15.77 -8.50 32.66
CA LEU A 248 15.33 -7.94 31.38
C LEU A 248 14.13 -7.00 31.56
N ARG A 249 13.12 -7.44 32.35
CA ARG A 249 11.96 -6.60 32.68
C ARG A 249 12.33 -5.33 33.43
N GLY A 250 13.33 -5.38 34.32
CA GLY A 250 13.85 -4.21 35.03
C GLY A 250 14.41 -3.18 34.06
N ILE A 251 15.32 -3.61 33.18
CA ILE A 251 15.95 -2.75 32.17
C ILE A 251 14.89 -2.11 31.26
N LEU A 252 13.97 -2.91 30.72
CA LEU A 252 12.94 -2.38 29.81
C LEU A 252 12.01 -1.36 30.50
N LYS A 253 11.71 -1.54 31.80
CA LYS A 253 10.93 -0.57 32.56
C LYS A 253 11.69 0.73 32.83
N GLU A 254 12.99 0.66 33.07
CA GLU A 254 13.85 1.85 33.26
C GLU A 254 13.97 2.66 31.97
N GLN A 255 13.94 2.01 30.80
CA GLN A 255 13.94 2.67 29.48
C GLN A 255 12.56 3.25 29.08
N CYS A 256 11.58 3.20 29.99
CA CYS A 256 10.23 3.74 29.82
C CYS A 256 9.82 4.64 31.01
N PRO A 257 10.52 5.76 31.26
CA PRO A 257 10.19 6.66 32.37
C PRO A 257 8.82 7.34 32.20
N ASP A 258 8.41 7.60 30.96
CA ASP A 258 7.11 8.17 30.59
C ASP A 258 6.38 7.22 29.63
N LYS A 259 5.30 6.62 30.12
CA LYS A 259 4.50 5.64 29.37
C LYS A 259 3.80 6.25 28.16
N GLU A 260 3.53 7.56 28.15
CA GLU A 260 2.89 8.22 27.00
C GLU A 260 3.87 8.40 25.83
N LYS A 261 5.19 8.31 26.08
CA LYS A 261 6.24 8.40 25.04
C LYS A 261 6.79 7.06 24.58
N ALA A 262 6.34 5.95 25.19
CA ALA A 262 6.81 4.62 24.86
C ALA A 262 6.15 4.11 23.56
N LYS A 263 6.84 4.29 22.45
CA LYS A 263 6.33 4.05 21.09
C LYS A 263 7.05 2.92 20.36
N ILE A 264 8.18 2.46 20.88
CA ILE A 264 9.04 1.49 20.22
C ILE A 264 8.75 0.08 20.79
N PRO A 265 8.20 -0.83 19.97
CA PRO A 265 7.94 -2.19 20.38
C PRO A 265 9.24 -2.96 20.63
N VAL A 266 9.22 -3.82 21.64
CA VAL A 266 10.31 -4.75 21.95
C VAL A 266 9.87 -6.17 21.64
N VAL A 267 10.73 -6.92 20.97
CA VAL A 267 10.46 -8.30 20.55
C VAL A 267 11.67 -9.15 20.87
N ALA A 268 11.46 -10.27 21.57
CA ALA A 268 12.50 -11.26 21.79
C ALA A 268 12.50 -12.31 20.68
N ILE A 269 13.69 -12.71 20.24
CA ILE A 269 13.94 -13.90 19.44
C ILE A 269 14.54 -14.93 20.38
N VAL A 270 13.81 -16.01 20.63
CA VAL A 270 14.33 -17.17 21.36
C VAL A 270 14.80 -18.21 20.36
N GLN A 271 16.10 -18.48 20.33
CA GLN A 271 16.68 -19.48 19.44
C GLN A 271 16.99 -20.76 20.23
N SER A 272 16.38 -21.88 19.83
CA SER A 272 16.62 -23.21 20.39
C SER A 272 16.92 -24.18 19.26
N GLY A 273 18.21 -24.52 19.09
CA GLY A 273 18.68 -25.25 17.91
C GLY A 273 18.35 -24.51 16.62
N ASP A 274 17.66 -25.18 15.70
CA ASP A 274 17.19 -24.62 14.42
C ASP A 274 15.85 -23.86 14.53
N ALA A 275 15.17 -23.95 15.68
CA ALA A 275 13.89 -23.28 15.87
C ALA A 275 14.09 -21.85 16.40
N ARG A 276 13.56 -20.87 15.65
CA ARG A 276 13.43 -19.48 16.09
C ARG A 276 11.99 -19.17 16.44
N LYS A 277 11.75 -18.70 17.67
CA LYS A 277 10.44 -18.23 18.12
C LYS A 277 10.49 -16.76 18.46
N LEU A 278 9.50 -16.02 17.95
CA LEU A 278 9.32 -14.60 18.29
C LEU A 278 8.39 -14.48 19.50
N VAL A 279 8.83 -13.75 20.51
CA VAL A 279 8.08 -13.44 21.73
C VAL A 279 7.88 -11.93 21.77
N ARG A 280 6.63 -11.49 21.64
CA ARG A 280 6.28 -10.07 21.67
C ARG A 280 6.10 -9.62 23.12
N PHE A 281 6.77 -8.54 23.50
CA PHE A 281 6.51 -7.95 24.81
C PHE A 281 5.25 -7.09 24.77
N GLY A 282 4.48 -7.12 25.86
CA GLY A 282 3.29 -6.26 26.01
C GLY A 282 3.66 -4.77 26.02
N ARG A 283 2.67 -3.91 25.76
CA ARG A 283 2.84 -2.45 25.65
C ARG A 283 3.54 -1.81 26.86
N GLN A 284 3.42 -2.42 28.04
CA GLN A 284 4.10 -1.99 29.26
C GLN A 284 5.64 -2.10 29.24
N PHE A 285 6.21 -2.76 28.23
CA PHE A 285 7.66 -2.94 28.04
C PHE A 285 8.16 -2.25 26.77
N TRP A 286 7.33 -1.42 26.14
CA TRP A 286 7.77 -0.59 25.03
C TRP A 286 8.70 0.49 25.55
N VAL A 287 9.61 0.93 24.69
CA VAL A 287 10.67 1.87 25.07
C VAL A 287 10.52 3.19 24.34
N GLN A 288 11.18 4.21 24.87
CA GLN A 288 11.14 5.56 24.30
C GLN A 288 12.20 5.76 23.21
N ASP A 289 13.40 5.23 23.42
CA ASP A 289 14.53 5.37 22.51
C ASP A 289 15.17 4.01 22.25
N CYS A 290 15.29 3.64 20.98
CA CYS A 290 15.83 2.36 20.55
C CYS A 290 17.34 2.25 20.80
N ARG A 291 18.09 3.34 20.67
CA ARG A 291 19.56 3.35 20.79
C ARG A 291 19.99 3.20 22.24
N THR A 292 19.41 3.99 23.15
CA THR A 292 19.72 3.88 24.58
C THR A 292 19.31 2.53 25.13
N THR A 293 18.16 2.02 24.69
CA THR A 293 17.67 0.69 25.09
C THR A 293 18.60 -0.41 24.63
N VAL A 294 19.00 -0.41 23.35
CA VAL A 294 19.93 -1.42 22.81
C VAL A 294 21.28 -1.38 23.54
N GLN A 295 21.80 -0.19 23.85
CA GLN A 295 23.02 -0.05 24.64
C GLN A 295 22.86 -0.63 26.05
N ALA A 296 21.76 -0.31 26.75
CA ALA A 296 21.49 -0.82 28.09
C ALA A 296 21.36 -2.34 28.12
N LEU A 297 20.65 -2.92 27.13
CA LEU A 297 20.50 -4.36 26.98
C LEU A 297 21.84 -5.05 26.71
N ASN A 298 22.63 -4.54 25.76
CA ASN A 298 23.94 -5.11 25.42
C ASN A 298 24.92 -5.02 26.59
N ASN A 299 24.93 -3.90 27.34
CA ASN A 299 25.73 -3.76 28.58
C ASN A 299 25.31 -4.79 29.64
N ALA A 300 24.03 -5.15 29.67
CA ALA A 300 23.50 -6.21 30.50
C ALA A 300 23.64 -7.63 29.91
N ARG A 301 24.42 -7.82 28.84
CA ARG A 301 24.61 -9.13 28.17
C ARG A 301 23.34 -9.72 27.55
N PHE A 302 22.34 -8.88 27.25
CA PHE A 302 21.25 -9.23 26.35
C PHE A 302 21.59 -8.71 24.96
N LEU A 303 21.87 -9.60 24.02
CA LEU A 303 22.19 -9.21 22.65
C LEU A 303 20.97 -8.53 22.03
N ALA A 304 21.10 -7.26 21.67
CA ALA A 304 20.01 -6.47 21.13
C ALA A 304 20.45 -5.64 19.92
N HIS A 305 19.54 -5.48 18.97
CA HIS A 305 19.73 -4.64 17.79
C HIS A 305 18.44 -3.92 17.40
N ILE A 306 18.60 -2.85 16.61
CA ILE A 306 17.49 -2.08 16.07
C ILE A 306 17.11 -2.68 14.72
N GLN A 307 15.82 -2.89 14.48
CA GLN A 307 15.30 -3.33 13.20
C GLN A 307 14.21 -2.37 12.72
N MET A 308 14.28 -1.93 11.47
CA MET A 308 13.17 -1.21 10.84
C MET A 308 12.04 -2.19 10.55
N LEU A 309 10.79 -1.80 10.83
CA LEU A 309 9.64 -2.65 10.56
C LEU A 309 9.54 -2.95 9.07
N THR A 310 9.65 -1.94 8.23
CA THR A 310 9.78 -2.08 6.79
C THR A 310 11.25 -2.06 6.40
N GLY A 311 11.70 -3.06 5.64
CA GLY A 311 13.01 -3.05 5.02
C GLY A 311 13.05 -2.02 3.88
N VAL A 312 13.27 -0.76 4.23
CA VAL A 312 13.72 0.28 3.29
C VAL A 312 15.21 0.43 3.46
#